data_AF-A0A2N2LRN4-F1
#
_entry.id   AF-A0A2N2LRN4-F1
#
_cell.length_a   1.000
_cell.length_b   1.000
_cell.length_c   1.000
_cell.angle_alpha   90.00
_cell.angle_beta   90.00
_cell.angle_gamma   90.00
#
_symmetry.space_group_name_H-M   'P 1'
#
loop_
_entity.id
_entity.type
_entity.pdbx_description
1 polymer ?
#
loop_
_entity_poly.entity_id
_entity_poly.type
_entity_poly.pdbx_seq_one_letter_code
_entity_poly.pdbx_strand_id
1 'polypeptide(L)' 'MNELIKKSEIFFWDSLTILMANSRFVQKAIRVIYPIIQGVDLKKLFKAITISGLSGFSTGWIIYFILQLFD' A
#
# COMPACT_ATOMS: atom_id res chain seq x y z
N MET A 1 -26.88 9.53 -10.37
CA MET A 1 -25.90 9.01 -9.37
C MET A 1 -24.49 8.90 -9.93
N ASN A 2 -24.27 8.32 -11.13
CA ASN A 2 -22.93 8.17 -11.70
C ASN A 2 -22.17 9.48 -11.96
N GLU A 3 -22.85 10.58 -12.29
CA GLU A 3 -22.18 11.87 -12.54
C GLU A 3 -21.72 12.58 -11.28
N LEU A 4 -22.45 12.46 -10.17
CA LEU A 4 -22.07 13.07 -8.89
C LEU A 4 -20.83 12.38 -8.30
N ILE A 5 -20.78 11.05 -8.39
CA ILE A 5 -19.63 10.25 -7.95
C ILE A 5 -18.39 10.59 -8.79
N LYS A 6 -18.54 10.65 -10.12
CA LYS A 6 -17.46 11.07 -11.02
C LYS A 6 -16.98 12.50 -10.73
N LYS A 7 -17.89 13.45 -10.49
CA LYS A 7 -17.52 14.81 -10.12
C LYS A 7 -16.76 14.86 -8.79
N SER A 8 -17.18 14.09 -7.79
CA SER A 8 -16.48 14.04 -6.51
C SER A 8 -15.10 13.39 -6.63
N GLU A 9 -14.94 12.34 -7.45
CA GLU A 9 -13.63 11.74 -7.71
C GLU A 9 -12.71 12.73 -8.41
N ILE A 10 -13.19 13.40 -9.46
CA ILE A 10 -12.40 14.39 -10.19
C ILE A 10 -11.97 15.51 -9.24
N PHE A 11 -12.89 16.06 -8.44
CA PHE A 11 -12.56 17.13 -7.49
C PHE A 11 -11.60 16.67 -6.39
N PHE A 12 -11.75 15.43 -5.92
CA PHE A 12 -10.82 14.82 -4.97
C PHE A 12 -9.41 14.72 -5.57
N TRP A 13 -9.28 14.16 -6.78
CA TRP A 13 -7.99 14.06 -7.45
C TRP A 13 -7.39 15.44 -7.77
N ASP A 14 -8.20 16.41 -8.17
CA ASP A 14 -7.74 17.76 -8.51
C ASP A 14 -7.19 18.48 -7.27
N SER A 15 -7.92 18.41 -6.15
CA SER A 15 -7.46 18.96 -4.86
C SER A 15 -6.18 18.27 -4.35
N LEU A 16 -6.08 16.95 -4.52
CA LEU A 16 -4.88 16.19 -4.16
C LEU A 16 -3.68 16.59 -5.02
N THR A 17 -3.90 16.84 -6.31
CA THR A 17 -2.86 17.26 -7.26
C THR A 17 -2.37 18.67 -6.95
N ILE A 18 -3.28 19.59 -6.61
CA ILE A 18 -2.94 20.96 -6.16
C ILE A 18 -2.13 20.90 -4.84
N LEU A 19 -2.49 19.99 -3.94
CA LEU A 19 -1.78 19.81 -2.67
C LEU A 19 -0.38 19.21 -2.89
N MET A 20 -0.22 18.29 -3.85
CA MET A 20 1.09 17.82 -4.31
C MET A 20 1.91 18.95 -4.95
N ALA A 21 1.29 19.84 -5.71
CA ALA A 21 1.98 20.93 -6.40
C ALA A 21 2.49 22.01 -5.41
N ASN A 22 1.77 22.26 -4.32
CA ASN A 22 2.15 23.30 -3.36
C ASN A 22 3.01 22.79 -2.19
N SER A 23 2.95 21.51 -1.82
CA SER A 23 3.71 20.99 -0.68
C SER A 23 5.06 20.42 -1.08
N ARG A 24 6.15 21.11 -0.71
CA ARG A 24 7.54 20.62 -0.86
C ARG A 24 7.76 19.25 -0.20
N PHE A 25 7.04 18.96 0.89
CA PHE A 25 7.14 17.68 1.59
C PHE A 25 6.55 16.54 0.76
N VAL A 26 5.38 16.76 0.18
CA VAL A 26 4.70 15.77 -0.67
C VAL A 26 5.48 15.52 -1.96
N GLN A 27 6.04 16.57 -2.58
CA GLN A 27 6.93 16.41 -3.74
C GLN A 27 8.17 15.58 -3.43
N LYS A 28 8.77 15.79 -2.24
CA LYS A 28 9.93 15.04 -1.80
C LYS A 28 9.58 13.58 -1.53
N ALA A 29 8.45 13.31 -0.89
CA ALA A 29 7.93 11.95 -0.68
C ALA A 29 7.67 11.25 -2.01
N ILE A 30 7.01 11.90 -2.96
CA ILE A 30 6.76 11.34 -4.30
C ILE A 30 8.08 11.09 -5.02
N ARG A 31 9.07 11.99 -4.98
CA ARG A 31 10.35 11.77 -5.65
C ARG A 31 11.13 10.57 -5.08
N VAL A 32 10.94 10.23 -3.81
CA VAL A 32 11.55 9.04 -3.18
C VAL A 32 10.75 7.77 -3.51
N ILE A 33 9.42 7.86 -3.46
CA ILE A 33 8.53 6.72 -3.67
C ILE A 33 8.41 6.37 -5.17
N TYR A 34 8.47 7.35 -6.06
CA TYR A 34 8.32 7.19 -7.51
C TYR A 34 9.32 6.20 -8.13
N PRO A 35 10.66 6.29 -7.89
CA PRO A 35 11.59 5.28 -8.42
C PRO A 35 11.35 3.89 -7.83
N ILE A 36 10.88 3.79 -6.58
CA ILE A 36 10.53 2.50 -5.94
C ILE A 36 9.31 1.88 -6.63
N ILE A 37 8.32 2.69 -7.00
CA ILE A 37 7.11 2.23 -7.67
C ILE A 37 7.33 2.00 -9.18
N GLN A 38 8.13 2.84 -9.84
CA GLN A 38 8.34 2.80 -11.29
C GLN A 38 9.21 1.61 -11.71
N GLY A 39 10.16 1.20 -10.85
CA GLY A 39 10.99 0.01 -11.06
C GLY A 39 10.33 -1.28 -10.58
N VAL A 40 9.27 -1.21 -9.77
CA VAL A 40 8.64 -2.38 -9.18
C VAL A 40 7.25 -2.60 -9.74
N ASP A 41 7.05 -3.79 -10.28
CA ASP A 41 5.75 -4.31 -10.68
C ASP A 41 4.84 -4.36 -9.44
N LEU A 42 4.05 -3.30 -9.20
CA LEU A 42 3.21 -3.10 -8.01
C LEU A 42 2.38 -4.34 -7.67
N LYS A 43 1.92 -5.04 -8.71
CA LYS A 43 1.16 -6.28 -8.60
C LYS A 43 1.97 -7.41 -7.95
N LYS A 44 3.27 -7.52 -8.27
CA LYS A 44 4.18 -8.49 -7.65
C LYS A 44 4.53 -8.09 -6.23
N LEU A 45 4.72 -6.79 -5.96
CA LEU A 45 5.03 -6.31 -4.60
C LEU A 45 3.85 -6.55 -3.66
N PHE A 46 2.62 -6.25 -4.10
CA PHE A 46 1.42 -6.55 -3.31
C PHE A 46 1.28 -8.06 -3.06
N LYS A 47 1.48 -8.88 -4.11
CA LYS A 47 1.47 -10.34 -3.99
C LYS A 47 2.55 -10.85 -3.02
N ALA A 48 3.75 -10.29 -3.05
CA ALA A 48 4.84 -10.64 -2.15
C ALA A 48 4.51 -10.27 -0.70
N ILE A 49 3.96 -9.07 -0.45
CA ILE A 49 3.50 -8.66 0.88
C ILE A 49 2.41 -9.61 1.39
N THR A 50 1.42 -9.94 0.56
CA THR A 50 0.34 -10.85 0.96
C THR A 50 0.85 -12.26 1.26
N ILE A 51 1.76 -12.80 0.43
CA ILE A 51 2.35 -14.13 0.66
C ILE A 51 3.24 -14.12 1.91
N SER A 52 4.08 -13.09 2.08
CA SER A 52 4.94 -12.96 3.26
C SER A 52 4.14 -12.80 4.54
N GLY A 53 3.04 -12.06 4.52
CA GLY A 53 2.14 -11.89 5.66
C GLY A 53 1.43 -13.19 6.02
N LEU A 54 0.85 -13.87 5.03
CA LEU A 54 0.18 -15.16 5.24
C LEU A 54 1.14 -16.23 5.73
N SER A 55 2.31 -16.36 5.10
CA SER A 55 3.32 -17.34 5.50
C SER A 55 3.86 -17.08 6.90
N GLY A 56 4.22 -15.83 7.23
CA GLY A 56 4.67 -15.47 8.58
C GLY A 56 3.61 -15.73 9.65
N PHE A 57 2.35 -15.44 9.34
CA PHE A 57 1.23 -15.73 10.22
C PHE A 57 1.03 -17.24 10.44
N SER A 58 1.05 -18.04 9.36
CA SER A 58 0.97 -19.50 9.45
C SER A 58 2.13 -20.09 10.25
N THR A 59 3.36 -19.63 10.01
CA THR A 59 4.54 -20.09 10.75
C THR A 59 4.45 -19.73 12.23
N GLY A 60 4.02 -18.51 12.57
CA GLY A 60 3.80 -18.10 13.96
C GLY A 60 2.77 -18.97 14.67
N TRP A 61 1.67 -19.32 13.98
CA TRP A 61 0.63 -20.18 14.53
C TRP A 61 1.12 -21.63 14.72
N ILE A 62 1.90 -22.17 13.77
CA ILE A 62 2.51 -23.49 13.89
C ILE A 62 3.45 -23.54 15.10
N ILE A 63 4.30 -22.52 15.27
CA ILE A 63 5.23 -22.43 16.41
C ILE A 63 4.45 -22.36 17.73
N TYR A 64 3.37 -21.57 17.80
CA TYR A 64 2.51 -21.48 18.97
C TYR A 64 1.93 -22.85 19.36
N PHE A 65 1.39 -23.61 18.39
CA PHE A 65 0.87 -24.94 18.66
C PHE A 65 1.95 -25.95 19.07
N ILE A 66 3.13 -25.88 18.46
CA ILE A 66 4.26 -26.73 18.87
C ILE A 66 4.62 -26.45 20.33
N LEU A 67 4.80 -25.18 20.71
CA LEU A 67 5.13 -24.83 22.09
C LEU A 67 4.06 -25.30 23.07
N GLN A 68 2.78 -25.15 22.73
CA GLN A 68 1.67 -25.61 23.57
C GLN A 68 1.57 -27.13 23.69
N LEU A 69 2.14 -27.89 22.74
CA LEU A 69 2.11 -29.36 22.75
C LEU A 69 3.28 -29.97 23.54
N PHE A 70 4.30 -29.17 23.82
CA PHE A 70 5.48 -29.54 24.62
C PHE A 70 5.43 -29.01 26.07
N ASP A 71 4.41 -28.22 26.42
CA ASP A 71 3.98 -27.91 27.80
C ASP A 71 3.02 -28.99 28.33
#